data_AF-A0A9D7A001-F1
#
_entry.id   AF-A0A9D7A001-F1
#
_cell.length_a   1.000
_cell.length_b   1.000
_cell.length_c   1.000
_cell.angle_alpha   90.00
_cell.angle_beta   90.00
_cell.angle_gamma   90.00
#
_symmetry.space_group_name_H-M   'P 1'
#
loop_
_entity.id
_entity.type
_entity.pdbx_description
1 polymer ?
#
loop_
_entity_poly.entity_id
_entity_poly.type
_entity_poly.pdbx_seq_one_letter_code
_entity_poly.pdbx_strand_id
1 'polypeptide(L)'
;MKKVKADSIPRSLAPAFPEYRLRDLDSRRDSAIIIERALEHGTRQELKWLFRFYSREQIQNYVRDVGVRRLTKRAFNYWRVVLNISTFRPTPFREIRETLWGR
;
A
#
# COMPACT_ATOMS: atom_id res chain seq x y z
N MET A 1 8.24 23.08 -21.60
CA MET A 1 7.60 22.34 -20.49
C MET A 1 8.68 21.60 -19.70
N LYS A 2 8.93 21.98 -18.45
CA LYS A 2 9.97 21.34 -17.62
C LYS A 2 9.49 19.94 -17.21
N LYS A 3 10.16 18.89 -17.68
CA LYS A 3 9.90 17.50 -17.25
C LYS A 3 10.21 17.40 -15.76
N VAL A 4 9.17 17.33 -14.92
CA VAL A 4 9.32 16.94 -13.52
C VAL A 4 9.87 15.51 -13.54
N LYS A 5 11.10 15.30 -13.06
CA LYS A 5 11.65 13.95 -12.86
C LYS A 5 10.65 13.20 -11.99
N ALA A 6 10.10 12.08 -12.48
CA ALA A 6 9.42 11.14 -11.61
C ALA A 6 10.41 10.76 -10.51
N ASP A 7 10.09 11.01 -9.23
CA ASP A 7 10.97 10.60 -8.15
C ASP A 7 11.13 9.07 -8.26
N SER A 8 12.36 8.63 -8.57
CA SER A 8 12.69 7.22 -8.66
C SER A 8 12.47 6.54 -7.31
N ILE A 9 12.03 5.29 -7.33
CA ILE A 9 11.85 4.49 -6.11
C ILE A 9 13.16 4.51 -5.30
N PRO A 10 13.13 4.83 -3.99
CA PRO A 10 14.33 4.88 -3.17
C PRO A 10 15.06 3.53 -3.19
N ARG A 11 16.37 3.55 -3.44
CA ARG A 11 17.18 2.33 -3.44
C ARG A 11 17.18 1.63 -2.08
N SER A 12 17.00 2.38 -1.00
CA SER A 12 16.87 1.85 0.35
C SER A 12 15.66 0.93 0.51
N LEU A 13 14.63 1.08 -0.34
CA LEU A 13 13.42 0.26 -0.31
C LEU A 13 13.61 -1.10 -0.99
N ALA A 14 14.76 -1.34 -1.64
CA ALA A 14 15.05 -2.59 -2.35
C ALA A 14 14.83 -3.87 -1.51
N PRO A 15 15.19 -3.92 -0.21
CA PRO A 15 14.96 -5.10 0.62
C PRO A 15 13.49 -5.50 0.74
N ALA A 16 12.56 -4.57 0.50
CA ALA A 16 11.12 -4.84 0.51
C ALA A 16 10.62 -5.54 -0.77
N PHE A 17 11.48 -5.72 -1.78
CA PHE A 17 11.16 -6.35 -3.07
C PHE A 17 12.13 -7.49 -3.42
N PRO A 18 12.21 -8.58 -2.63
CA PRO A 18 13.09 -9.69 -2.95
C PRO A 18 12.78 -10.36 -4.30
N GLU A 19 11.55 -10.21 -4.80
CA GLU A 19 11.08 -10.82 -6.04
C GLU A 19 11.33 -9.95 -7.28
N TYR A 20 11.74 -8.68 -7.10
CA TYR A 20 11.86 -7.71 -8.20
C TYR A 20 13.21 -7.01 -8.19
N ARG A 21 13.70 -6.67 -9.38
CA ARG A 21 14.77 -5.67 -9.49
C ARG A 21 14.11 -4.29 -9.51
N LEU A 22 14.45 -3.42 -8.57
CA LEU A 22 13.85 -2.07 -8.48
C LEU A 22 13.88 -1.27 -9.79
N ARG A 23 14.90 -1.48 -10.63
CA ARG A 23 15.06 -0.81 -11.92
C ARG A 23 14.02 -1.22 -12.97
N ASP A 24 13.39 -2.37 -12.80
CA ASP A 24 12.37 -2.90 -13.71
C ASP A 24 10.95 -2.44 -13.29
N LEU A 25 10.81 -1.87 -12.08
CA LEU A 25 9.58 -1.30 -11.57
C LEU A 25 9.37 0.13 -12.09
N ASP A 26 8.17 0.38 -12.60
CA ASP A 26 7.70 1.71 -12.94
C ASP A 26 6.86 2.26 -11.79
N SER A 27 7.23 3.43 -11.27
CA SER A 27 6.60 4.00 -10.08
C SER A 27 5.13 4.41 -10.26
N ARG A 28 4.61 4.47 -11.48
CA ARG A 28 3.20 4.77 -11.73
C ARG A 28 2.41 3.51 -12.05
N ARG A 29 2.91 2.72 -13.00
CA ARG A 29 2.28 1.46 -13.42
C ARG A 29 2.22 0.46 -12.27
N ASP A 30 3.30 0.34 -11.51
CA ASP A 30 3.44 -0.66 -10.45
C ASP A 30 3.13 -0.05 -9.06
N SER A 31 2.32 1.00 -9.03
CA SER A 31 2.00 1.77 -7.82
C SER A 31 1.41 0.91 -6.70
N ALA A 32 0.55 -0.07 -7.01
CA ALA A 32 -0.08 -0.93 -6.01
C ALA A 32 0.95 -1.75 -5.21
N ILE A 33 1.90 -2.41 -5.88
CA ILE A 33 2.94 -3.21 -5.20
C ILE A 33 3.92 -2.29 -4.45
N ILE A 34 4.19 -1.10 -4.97
CA ILE A 34 5.09 -0.15 -4.30
C ILE A 34 4.46 0.41 -3.03
N ILE A 35 3.18 0.80 -3.08
CA ILE A 35 2.43 1.25 -1.91
C ILE A 35 2.37 0.11 -0.89
N GLU A 36 2.04 -1.11 -1.31
CA GLU A 36 2.03 -2.29 -0.44
C GLU A 36 3.34 -2.45 0.34
N ARG A 37 4.46 -2.57 -0.38
CA ARG A 37 5.76 -2.86 0.22
C ARG A 37 6.26 -1.71 1.08
N ALA A 38 6.01 -0.47 0.69
CA ALA A 38 6.36 0.69 1.51
C ALA A 38 5.53 0.79 2.80
N LEU A 39 4.23 0.49 2.75
CA LEU A 39 3.38 0.51 3.94
C LEU A 39 3.71 -0.65 4.89
N GLU A 40 4.13 -1.81 4.37
CA GLU A 40 4.43 -3.00 5.17
C GLU A 40 5.82 -2.95 5.81
N HIS A 41 6.83 -2.49 5.06
CA HIS A 41 8.24 -2.62 5.44
C HIS A 41 9.03 -1.30 5.40
N GLY A 42 8.41 -0.21 4.93
CA GLY A 42 9.09 1.05 4.73
C GLY A 42 9.56 1.70 6.04
N THR A 43 10.78 2.22 6.01
CA THR A 43 11.33 3.12 7.02
C THR A 43 10.64 4.48 6.96
N ARG A 44 10.86 5.32 7.98
CA ARG A 44 10.35 6.69 8.00
C ARG A 44 10.74 7.50 6.75
N GLN A 45 11.93 7.28 6.20
CA GLN A 45 12.40 7.98 5.01
C GLN A 45 11.62 7.55 3.76
N GLU A 46 11.37 6.25 3.61
CA GLU A 46 10.61 5.70 2.48
C GLU A 46 9.14 6.06 2.57
N LEU A 47 8.56 6.09 3.77
CA LEU A 47 7.21 6.57 3.99
C LEU A 47 7.09 8.06 3.63
N LYS A 48 8.04 8.90 4.03
CA LYS A 48 8.07 10.31 3.60
C LYS A 48 8.10 10.44 2.08
N TRP A 49 8.91 9.61 1.41
CA TRP A 49 8.92 9.57 -0.06
C TRP A 49 7.56 9.13 -0.62
N LEU A 50 6.97 8.07 -0.06
CA LEU A 50 5.70 7.52 -0.50
C LEU A 50 4.59 8.58 -0.48
N PHE A 51 4.45 9.30 0.64
CA PHE A 51 3.45 10.35 0.83
C PHE A 51 3.72 11.63 0.04
N ARG A 52 4.96 11.83 -0.46
CA ARG A 52 5.30 12.91 -1.38
C ARG A 52 5.00 12.53 -2.82
N PHE A 53 5.25 11.27 -3.19
CA PHE A 53 5.16 10.81 -4.58
C PHE A 53 3.74 10.39 -4.97
N TYR A 54 3.05 9.64 -4.11
CA TYR A 54 1.65 9.28 -4.30
C TYR A 54 0.76 10.25 -3.54
N SER A 55 -0.35 10.63 -4.16
CA SER A 55 -1.37 11.40 -3.45
C SER A 55 -1.90 10.61 -2.25
N ARG A 56 -2.30 11.33 -1.20
CA ARG A 56 -2.93 10.72 -0.02
C ARG A 56 -4.14 9.89 -0.41
N GLU A 57 -4.92 10.34 -1.39
CA GLU A 57 -6.09 9.63 -1.90
C GLU A 57 -5.72 8.27 -2.52
N GLN A 58 -4.66 8.21 -3.34
CA GLN A 58 -4.19 6.93 -3.91
C GLN A 58 -3.81 5.93 -2.82
N ILE A 59 -3.09 6.39 -1.78
CA ILE A 59 -2.70 5.54 -0.65
C ILE A 59 -3.94 5.10 0.14
N GLN A 60 -4.89 6.00 0.39
CA GLN A 60 -6.16 5.69 1.06
C GLN A 60 -6.96 4.66 0.28
N ASN A 61 -7.08 4.83 -1.04
CA ASN A 61 -7.81 3.90 -1.92
C ASN A 61 -7.15 2.52 -1.90
N TYR A 62 -5.81 2.44 -1.97
CA TYR A 62 -5.10 1.18 -1.81
C TYR A 62 -5.44 0.49 -0.47
N VAL A 63 -5.32 1.22 0.65
CA VAL A 63 -5.61 0.65 1.98
C VAL A 63 -7.07 0.23 2.10
N ARG A 64 -8.01 1.02 1.56
CA ARG A 64 -9.45 0.76 1.61
C ARG A 64 -9.86 -0.47 0.81
N ASP A 65 -9.37 -0.61 -0.41
CA ASP A 65 -9.86 -1.61 -1.36
C ASP A 65 -9.02 -2.90 -1.34
N VAL A 66 -7.74 -2.79 -1.02
CA VAL A 66 -6.78 -3.89 -1.13
C VAL A 66 -6.12 -4.21 0.21
N GLY A 67 -5.91 -3.20 1.06
CA GLY A 67 -5.12 -3.30 2.30
C GLY A 67 -5.48 -4.46 3.21
N VAL A 68 -6.77 -4.75 3.41
CA VAL A 68 -7.20 -5.84 4.32
C VAL A 68 -6.73 -7.23 3.85
N ARG A 69 -6.49 -7.41 2.55
CA ARG A 69 -6.08 -8.69 1.93
C ARG A 69 -4.57 -8.83 1.81
N ARG A 70 -3.87 -7.70 1.71
CA ARG A 70 -2.44 -7.66 1.31
C ARG A 70 -1.51 -7.22 2.42
N LEU A 71 -1.96 -6.36 3.33
CA LEU A 71 -1.17 -5.94 4.47
C LEU A 71 -1.37 -6.89 5.64
N THR A 72 -0.37 -7.01 6.51
CA THR A 72 -0.59 -7.70 7.78
C THR A 72 -1.64 -6.97 8.61
N LYS A 73 -2.35 -7.70 9.48
CA LYS A 73 -3.38 -7.10 10.36
C LYS A 73 -2.84 -5.91 11.17
N ARG A 74 -1.58 -5.98 11.59
CA ARG A 74 -0.89 -4.89 12.31
C ARG A 74 -0.72 -3.67 11.42
N ALA A 75 -0.10 -3.82 10.24
CA ALA A 75 0.14 -2.71 9.32
C ALA A 75 -1.20 -2.10 8.86
N PHE A 76 -2.16 -2.93 8.46
CA PHE A 76 -3.50 -2.48 8.05
C PHE A 76 -4.18 -1.62 9.13
N ASN A 77 -4.21 -2.09 10.38
CA ASN A 77 -4.84 -1.37 11.47
C ASN A 77 -4.14 -0.03 11.75
N TYR A 78 -2.81 -0.03 11.75
CA TYR A 78 -2.03 1.20 11.92
C TYR A 78 -2.37 2.22 10.81
N TRP A 79 -2.33 1.80 9.56
CA TRP A 79 -2.58 2.69 8.43
C TRP A 79 -4.02 3.17 8.33
N ARG A 80 -5.02 2.37 8.75
CA ARG A 80 -6.39 2.86 8.87
C ARG A 80 -6.49 4.05 9.83
N VAL A 81 -5.83 3.97 10.99
CA VAL A 81 -5.84 5.06 11.98
C VAL A 81 -5.12 6.29 11.41
N VAL A 82 -3.90 6.14 10.90
CA VAL A 82 -3.09 7.24 10.36
C VAL A 82 -3.78 7.93 9.18
N LEU A 83 -4.46 7.16 8.33
CA LEU A 83 -5.13 7.67 7.14
C LEU A 83 -6.60 8.05 7.38
N ASN A 84 -7.10 7.92 8.61
CA ASN A 84 -8.50 8.16 8.98
C ASN A 84 -9.50 7.38 8.10
N ILE A 85 -9.30 6.07 7.96
CA ILE A 85 -10.13 5.16 7.16
C ILE A 85 -11.03 4.35 8.11
N SER A 86 -12.32 4.71 8.15
CA SER A 86 -13.35 4.02 8.93
C SER A 86 -14.02 2.88 8.15
N THR A 87 -14.22 3.06 6.84
CA THR A 87 -14.84 2.08 5.94
C THR A 87 -13.80 1.46 5.02
N PHE A 88 -13.87 0.15 4.80
CA PHE A 88 -12.99 -0.61 3.91
C PHE A 88 -13.73 -1.82 3.33
N ARG A 89 -13.28 -2.30 2.18
CA ARG A 89 -13.89 -3.49 1.56
C ARG A 89 -13.45 -4.73 2.33
N PRO A 90 -14.37 -5.49 2.95
CA PRO A 90 -14.02 -6.71 3.65
C PRO A 90 -13.56 -7.80 2.67
N THR A 91 -12.89 -8.82 3.20
CA THR A 91 -12.60 -10.03 2.42
C THR A 91 -13.90 -10.81 2.19
N PRO A 92 -14.17 -11.32 0.97
CA PRO A 92 -15.38 -12.09 0.68
C PRO A 92 -15.60 -13.29 1.61
N PHE A 93 -14.51 -13.93 2.08
CA PHE A 93 -14.59 -15.05 3.03
C PHE A 93 -15.17 -14.69 4.40
N ARG A 94 -15.13 -13.41 4.80
CA ARG A 94 -15.78 -12.97 6.03
C ARG A 94 -17.30 -13.01 5.88
N GLU A 95 -17.80 -12.55 4.75
CA GLU A 95 -19.23 -12.57 4.40
C GLU A 95 -19.70 -14.03 4.26
N ILE A 96 -18.91 -14.89 3.62
CA ILE A 96 -19.22 -16.33 3.49
C ILE A 96 -19.33 -17.01 4.85
N ARG A 97 -18.48 -16.67 5.82
CA ARG A 97 -18.55 -17.27 7.16
C ARG A 97 -19.81 -16.84 7.91
N GLU A 98 -20.21 -15.58 7.78
CA GLU A 98 -21.44 -15.04 8.38
C GLU A 98 -22.69 -15.65 7.73
N THR A 99 -22.69 -15.91 6.42
CA THR A 99 -23.81 -16.54 5.71
C THR A 99 -23.89 -18.06 5.89
N LEU A 100 -22.77 -18.78 6.02
CA LEU A 100 -22.76 -20.24 6.14
C LEU A 100 -22.95 -20.74 7.58
N TRP A 101 -22.51 -19.97 8.58
CA TRP A 101 -22.48 -20.42 9.98
C TRP A 101 -23.27 -19.51 10.93
N GLY A 102 -23.96 -18.49 10.42
CA GLY A 102 -24.89 -17.67 11.19
C GLY A 102 -26.22 -18.38 11.42
N ARG A 103 -26.29 -19.19 12.46
CA ARG A 103 -27.55 -19.62 13.10
C ARG A 103 -27.68 -18.92 14.45
#